data_AF-A0A6B3FAS8-F1
#
_entry.id   AF-A0A6B3FAS8-F1
#
_cell.length_a   1.000
_cell.length_b   1.000
_cell.length_c   1.000
_cell.angle_alpha   90.00
_cell.angle_beta   90.00
_cell.angle_gamma   90.00
#
_symmetry.space_group_name_H-M   'P 1'
#
loop_
_entity.id
_entity.type
_entity.pdbx_description
1 polymer ?
#
loop_
_entity_poly.entity_id
_entity_poly.type
_entity_poly.pdbx_seq_one_letter_code
_entity_poly.pdbx_strand_id
1 'polypeptide(L)'
;MRTVGVEEELLLVDEATGEPKARAAAVLASADAAPRESSVESELHGQQIEFATSPCADVDALAEEIKRLRTTTDALARRAGARVAALATSPLPVSPQVNDGERYRWVTDKFGALAQEQLTCGCHVHVSVASDAEGVAV
;
A
#
# COMPACT_ATOMS: atom_id res chain seq x y z
N MET A 1 10.04 20.87 -15.37
CA MET A 1 8.62 20.50 -15.21
C MET A 1 8.52 19.70 -13.93
N ARG A 2 7.58 20.00 -13.03
CA ARG A 2 7.46 19.27 -11.75
C ARG A 2 6.93 17.87 -12.03
N THR A 3 7.39 16.89 -11.27
CA THR A 3 6.87 15.53 -11.29
C THR A 3 6.07 15.25 -10.02
N VAL A 4 5.11 14.34 -10.14
CA VAL A 4 4.26 13.85 -9.07
C VAL A 4 4.30 12.32 -9.06
N GLY A 5 4.51 11.73 -7.90
CA GLY A 5 4.36 10.29 -7.66
C GLY A 5 3.28 10.02 -6.62
N VAL A 6 2.64 8.86 -6.68
CA VAL A 6 1.61 8.45 -5.72
C VAL A 6 1.95 7.08 -5.15
N GLU A 7 1.88 6.97 -3.83
CA GLU A 7 1.88 5.70 -3.10
C GLU A 7 0.47 5.45 -2.58
N GLU A 8 -0.05 4.25 -2.74
CA GLU A 8 -1.37 3.88 -2.23
C GLU A 8 -1.32 2.54 -1.51
N GLU A 9 -1.76 2.58 -0.25
CA GLU A 9 -1.97 1.41 0.57
C GLU A 9 -3.40 0.89 0.34
N LEU A 10 -3.53 -0.40 0.06
CA LEU A 10 -4.81 -1.05 -0.20
C LEU A 10 -5.10 -2.11 0.85
N LEU A 11 -6.36 -2.20 1.27
CA LEU A 11 -6.82 -3.23 2.20
C LEU A 11 -7.03 -4.55 1.45
N LEU A 12 -6.45 -5.62 1.98
CA LEU A 12 -6.66 -6.98 1.51
C LEU A 12 -7.90 -7.57 2.17
N VAL A 13 -8.88 -7.94 1.36
CA VAL A 13 -10.19 -8.42 1.84
C VAL A 13 -10.57 -9.76 1.21
N ASP A 14 -11.41 -10.52 1.89
CA ASP A 14 -12.10 -11.66 1.33
C ASP A 14 -13.07 -11.23 0.24
N GLU A 15 -13.09 -11.94 -0.89
CA GLU A 15 -13.95 -11.60 -2.04
C GLU A 15 -15.45 -11.73 -1.73
N ALA A 16 -15.83 -12.71 -0.92
CA ALA A 16 -17.23 -13.01 -0.64
C ALA A 16 -17.76 -12.23 0.55
N THR A 17 -16.94 -12.04 1.59
CA THR A 17 -17.39 -11.42 2.85
C THR A 17 -16.94 -9.98 3.04
N GLY A 18 -15.89 -9.53 2.33
CA GLY A 18 -15.27 -8.23 2.54
C GLY A 18 -14.43 -8.14 3.82
N GLU A 19 -14.30 -9.22 4.59
CA GLU A 19 -13.49 -9.25 5.82
C GLU A 19 -12.00 -9.04 5.49
N PRO A 20 -11.27 -8.19 6.23
CA PRO A 20 -9.83 -8.05 6.04
C PRO A 20 -9.09 -9.37 6.26
N LYS A 21 -8.12 -9.69 5.40
CA LYS A 21 -7.29 -10.89 5.48
C LYS A 21 -5.81 -10.54 5.46
N ALA A 22 -5.06 -11.05 6.43
CA ALA A 22 -3.61 -10.89 6.45
C ALA A 22 -2.96 -11.76 5.37
N ARG A 23 -2.76 -11.19 4.18
CA ARG A 23 -2.29 -11.89 2.97
C ARG A 23 -1.09 -11.22 2.30
N ALA A 24 -0.56 -10.11 2.83
CA ALA A 24 0.55 -9.36 2.24
C ALA A 24 1.73 -10.25 1.80
N ALA A 25 2.20 -11.15 2.67
CA ALA A 25 3.30 -12.06 2.35
C ALA A 25 3.01 -12.98 1.14
N ALA A 26 1.77 -13.45 0.99
CA ALA A 26 1.36 -14.27 -0.14
C ALA A 26 1.19 -13.45 -1.43
N VAL A 27 0.79 -12.18 -1.32
CA VAL A 27 0.74 -11.23 -2.44
C VAL A 27 2.15 -10.93 -2.94
N LEU A 28 3.10 -10.66 -2.04
CA LEU A 28 4.50 -10.43 -2.36
C LEU A 28 5.14 -11.64 -3.04
N ALA A 29 4.91 -12.85 -2.51
CA ALA A 29 5.37 -14.08 -3.14
C ALA A 29 4.80 -14.27 -4.57
N SER A 30 3.58 -13.79 -4.82
CA SER A 30 2.97 -13.79 -6.16
C SER A 30 3.61 -12.75 -7.09
N ALA A 31 4.06 -11.61 -6.54
CA ALA A 31 4.75 -10.55 -7.27
C ALA A 31 6.16 -10.97 -7.68
N ASP A 32 6.91 -11.61 -6.78
CA ASP A 32 8.26 -12.13 -7.07
C ASP A 32 8.29 -13.18 -8.19
N ALA A 33 7.19 -13.92 -8.35
CA ALA A 33 7.01 -14.89 -9.42
C ALA A 33 6.59 -14.26 -10.76
N ALA A 34 6.18 -12.99 -10.77
CA ALA A 34 5.77 -12.26 -11.95
C ALA A 34 6.95 -11.51 -12.61
N PRO A 35 6.85 -11.13 -13.90
CA PRO A 35 7.83 -10.24 -14.52
C PRO A 35 7.97 -8.91 -13.74
N ARG A 36 9.17 -8.31 -13.79
CA ARG A 36 9.70 -7.18 -12.97
C ARG A 36 8.86 -5.89 -12.82
N GLU A 37 7.61 -5.85 -13.24
CA GLU A 37 6.73 -4.67 -13.21
C GLU A 37 5.75 -4.63 -12.03
N SER A 38 5.74 -5.63 -11.13
CA SER A 38 4.94 -5.61 -9.92
C SER A 38 5.71 -5.01 -8.74
N SER A 39 5.73 -3.67 -8.67
CA SER A 39 6.23 -2.92 -7.50
C SER A 39 5.13 -2.86 -6.43
N VAL A 40 4.95 -3.97 -5.72
CA VAL A 40 4.12 -4.00 -4.51
C VAL A 40 5.01 -4.22 -3.29
N GLU A 41 4.67 -3.58 -2.18
CA GLU A 41 5.45 -3.62 -0.94
C GLU A 41 4.56 -4.01 0.26
N SER A 42 5.18 -4.63 1.27
CA SER A 42 4.50 -4.90 2.55
C SER A 42 4.31 -3.61 3.33
N GLU A 43 3.21 -3.53 4.07
CA GLU A 43 3.01 -2.50 5.09
C GLU A 43 3.11 -3.05 6.52
N LEU A 44 2.92 -2.20 7.54
CA LEU A 44 2.96 -2.61 8.95
C LEU A 44 2.05 -3.81 9.23
N HIS A 45 0.83 -3.81 8.70
CA HIS A 45 -0.12 -4.89 8.89
C HIS A 45 -0.20 -5.80 7.66
N GLY A 46 -0.32 -7.11 7.89
CA GLY A 46 -0.48 -8.11 6.85
C GLY A 46 -1.76 -7.97 6.04
N GLN A 47 -2.72 -7.19 6.54
CA GLN A 47 -3.96 -6.83 5.85
C GLN A 47 -3.77 -5.70 4.82
N GLN A 48 -2.57 -5.14 4.67
CA GLN A 48 -2.27 -4.06 3.74
C GLN A 48 -1.28 -4.50 2.67
N ILE A 49 -1.40 -3.92 1.48
CA ILE A 49 -0.38 -3.98 0.44
C ILE A 49 -0.25 -2.59 -0.18
N GLU A 50 0.97 -2.14 -0.42
CA GLU A 50 1.25 -0.85 -1.04
C GLU A 50 1.71 -1.03 -2.49
N PHE A 51 1.43 -0.04 -3.34
CA PHE A 51 2.19 0.19 -4.57
C PHE A 51 2.62 1.65 -4.67
N ALA A 52 3.65 1.91 -5.47
CA ALA A 52 4.09 3.26 -5.82
C ALA A 52 4.11 3.45 -7.35
N THR A 53 3.68 4.62 -7.83
CA THR A 53 3.82 5.02 -9.23
C THR A 53 5.24 5.49 -9.53
N SER A 54 5.61 5.49 -10.81
CA SER A 54 6.74 6.30 -11.25
C SER A 54 6.43 7.80 -11.06
N PRO A 55 7.45 8.67 -10.86
CA PRO A 55 7.23 10.12 -10.91
C PRO A 55 6.83 10.56 -12.33
N CYS A 56 5.66 11.17 -12.46
CA CYS A 56 5.11 11.61 -13.74
C CYS A 56 5.03 13.14 -13.81
N ALA A 57 5.33 13.73 -14.98
CA ALA A 57 5.10 15.15 -15.22
C ALA A 57 3.67 15.46 -15.72
N ASP A 58 2.96 14.43 -16.19
CA ASP A 58 1.61 14.50 -16.76
C ASP A 58 0.62 13.79 -15.82
N VAL A 59 -0.45 14.49 -15.45
CA VAL A 59 -1.48 13.99 -14.54
C VAL A 59 -2.34 12.90 -15.17
N ASP A 60 -2.55 12.93 -16.49
CA ASP A 60 -3.33 11.91 -17.19
C ASP A 60 -2.53 10.60 -17.25
N ALA A 61 -1.23 10.69 -17.50
CA ALA A 61 -0.32 9.54 -17.43
C ALA A 61 -0.27 8.93 -16.02
N LEU A 62 -0.22 9.78 -14.98
CA LEU A 62 -0.27 9.34 -13.58
C LEU A 62 -1.59 8.62 -13.25
N ALA A 63 -2.72 9.16 -13.70
CA ALA A 63 -4.04 8.56 -13.46
C ALA A 63 -4.16 7.17 -14.12
N GLU A 64 -3.63 7.01 -15.34
CA GLU A 64 -3.58 5.71 -16.01
C GLU A 64 -2.62 4.73 -15.31
N GLU A 65 -1.48 5.19 -14.80
CA GLU A 65 -0.57 4.35 -14.03
C GLU A 65 -1.20 3.85 -12.73
N ILE A 66 -1.91 4.71 -11.99
CA ILE A 66 -2.65 4.31 -10.77
C ILE A 66 -3.69 3.23 -11.09
N LYS A 67 -4.49 3.39 -12.16
CA LYS A 67 -5.47 2.38 -12.56
C LYS A 67 -4.79 1.05 -12.91
N ARG A 68 -3.67 1.09 -13.63
CA ARG A 68 -2.88 -0.09 -13.98
C ARG A 68 -2.35 -0.77 -12.72
N LEU A 69 -1.75 -0.04 -11.79
CA LEU A 69 -1.19 -0.59 -10.56
C LEU A 69 -2.27 -1.18 -9.64
N ARG A 70 -3.43 -0.53 -9.48
CA ARG A 70 -4.58 -1.13 -8.78
C ARG A 70 -5.03 -2.44 -9.41
N THR A 71 -5.11 -2.50 -10.74
CA THR A 71 -5.53 -3.70 -11.47
C THR A 71 -4.52 -4.83 -11.30
N THR A 72 -3.22 -4.53 -11.43
CA THR A 72 -2.14 -5.49 -11.22
C THR A 72 -2.11 -5.99 -9.78
N THR A 73 -2.28 -5.10 -8.80
CA THR A 73 -2.29 -5.44 -7.38
C THR A 73 -3.50 -6.33 -7.03
N ASP A 74 -4.70 -6.06 -7.55
CA ASP A 74 -5.85 -6.95 -7.39
C ASP A 74 -5.60 -8.33 -8.01
N ALA A 75 -4.94 -8.40 -9.17
CA ALA A 75 -4.61 -9.66 -9.81
C ALA A 75 -3.62 -10.50 -8.98
N LEU A 76 -2.66 -9.86 -8.31
CA LEU A 76 -1.76 -10.53 -7.36
C LEU A 76 -2.50 -10.97 -6.08
N ALA A 77 -3.34 -10.10 -5.53
CA ALA A 77 -4.18 -10.41 -4.37
C ALA A 77 -5.09 -11.63 -4.63
N ARG A 78 -5.70 -11.72 -5.81
CA ARG A 78 -6.55 -12.86 -6.20
C ARG A 78 -5.80 -14.18 -6.18
N ARG A 79 -4.54 -14.20 -6.63
CA ARG A 79 -3.68 -15.41 -6.58
C ARG A 79 -3.38 -15.83 -5.14
N ALA A 80 -3.39 -14.88 -4.21
CA ALA A 80 -3.23 -15.09 -2.78
C ALA A 80 -4.56 -15.34 -2.03
N GLY A 81 -5.68 -15.46 -2.74
CA GLY A 81 -7.00 -15.68 -2.14
C GLY A 81 -7.58 -14.46 -1.42
N ALA A 82 -7.30 -13.26 -1.94
CA ALA A 82 -7.85 -11.99 -1.46
C ALA A 82 -8.22 -11.05 -2.64
N ARG A 83 -8.86 -9.95 -2.34
CA ARG A 83 -9.10 -8.81 -3.23
C ARG A 83 -8.49 -7.56 -2.62
N VAL A 84 -8.20 -6.55 -3.42
CA VAL A 84 -7.80 -5.24 -2.89
C VAL A 84 -8.99 -4.30 -2.84
N ALA A 85 -9.03 -3.46 -1.81
CA ALA A 85 -10.00 -2.39 -1.65
C ALA A 85 -9.28 -1.09 -1.29
N ALA A 86 -9.50 -0.04 -2.09
CA ALA A 86 -9.00 1.31 -1.84
C ALA A 86 -9.87 1.99 -0.76
N LEU A 87 -9.64 1.63 0.50
CA LEU A 87 -10.37 2.11 1.67
C LEU A 87 -9.38 2.57 2.74
N ALA A 88 -9.59 3.75 3.31
CA ALA A 88 -8.74 4.28 4.38
C ALA A 88 -8.81 3.44 5.67
N THR A 89 -9.94 2.80 5.96
CA THR A 89 -10.14 1.94 7.13
C THR A 89 -11.08 0.79 6.79
N SER A 90 -10.99 -0.33 7.53
CA SER A 90 -11.97 -1.40 7.38
C SER A 90 -13.35 -0.94 7.88
N PRO A 91 -14.43 -1.16 7.10
CA PRO A 91 -15.81 -0.95 7.56
C PRO A 91 -16.33 -2.12 8.41
N LEU A 92 -15.56 -3.19 8.55
CA LEU A 92 -15.90 -4.40 9.31
C LEU A 92 -14.97 -4.56 10.52
N PRO A 93 -15.39 -5.31 11.55
CA PRO A 93 -14.50 -5.68 12.64
C PRO A 93 -13.24 -6.37 12.13
N VAL A 94 -12.09 -6.02 12.71
CA VAL A 94 -10.79 -6.56 12.32
C VAL A 94 -9.88 -6.65 13.54
N SER A 95 -9.05 -7.69 13.57
CA SER A 95 -7.91 -7.79 14.48
C SER A 95 -6.64 -7.65 13.64
N PRO A 96 -6.01 -6.45 13.62
CA PRO A 96 -4.83 -6.23 12.79
C PRO A 96 -3.70 -7.19 13.14
N GLN A 97 -2.94 -7.61 12.14
CA GLN A 97 -1.82 -8.53 12.32
C GLN A 97 -0.56 -7.85 11.81
N VAL A 98 0.36 -7.53 12.72
CA VAL A 98 1.64 -6.91 12.35
C VAL A 98 2.48 -7.91 11.56
N ASN A 99 3.04 -7.46 10.43
CA ASN A 99 3.96 -8.24 9.63
C ASN A 99 5.29 -8.49 10.38
N ASP A 100 5.94 -9.59 10.05
CA ASP A 100 7.27 -9.87 10.59
C ASP A 100 8.33 -8.93 9.99
N GLY A 101 9.23 -8.44 10.83
CA GLY A 101 10.38 -7.64 10.37
C GLY A 101 11.04 -6.91 11.52
N GLU A 102 12.34 -6.62 11.40
CA GLU A 102 13.06 -5.87 12.44
C GLU A 102 12.45 -4.48 12.64
N ARG A 103 12.14 -3.78 11.54
CA ARG A 103 11.46 -2.48 11.56
C ARG A 103 10.10 -2.55 12.25
N TYR A 104 9.24 -3.49 11.86
CA TYR A 104 7.90 -3.60 12.43
C TYR A 104 7.93 -3.97 13.91
N ARG A 105 8.82 -4.89 14.31
CA ARG A 105 9.06 -5.22 15.72
C ARG A 105 9.47 -3.99 16.51
N TRP A 106 10.40 -3.19 15.98
CA TRP A 106 10.82 -1.94 16.62
C TRP A 106 9.65 -0.96 16.79
N VAL A 107 8.80 -0.79 15.78
CA VAL A 107 7.61 0.08 15.85
C VAL A 107 6.65 -0.43 16.92
N THR A 108 6.33 -1.73 16.94
CA THR A 108 5.44 -2.31 17.94
C THR A 108 5.99 -2.18 19.36
N ASP A 109 7.29 -2.37 19.57
CA ASP A 109 7.94 -2.21 20.88
C ASP A 109 7.88 -0.76 21.37
N LYS A 110 7.99 0.22 20.46
CA LYS A 110 7.98 1.64 20.80
C LYS A 110 6.59 2.20 21.05
N PHE A 111 5.61 1.80 20.26
CA PHE A 111 4.28 2.43 20.23
C PHE A 111 3.17 1.55 20.81
N GLY A 112 3.44 0.27 21.08
CA GLY A 112 2.52 -0.66 21.75
C GLY A 112 1.17 -0.73 21.05
N ALA A 113 0.09 -0.51 21.81
CA ALA A 113 -1.28 -0.60 21.33
C ALA A 113 -1.57 0.28 20.10
N LEU A 114 -0.93 1.45 19.97
CA LEU A 114 -1.14 2.31 18.79
C LEU A 114 -0.70 1.60 17.50
N ALA A 115 0.48 0.98 17.51
CA ALA A 115 0.98 0.24 16.37
C ALA A 115 0.24 -1.09 16.14
N GLN A 116 -0.42 -1.64 17.16
CA GLN A 116 -1.15 -2.91 17.04
C GLN A 116 -2.58 -2.73 16.51
N GLU A 117 -3.21 -1.59 16.75
CA GLU A 117 -4.64 -1.38 16.47
C GLU A 117 -4.88 -0.48 15.24
N GLN A 118 -3.88 0.31 14.82
CA GLN A 118 -4.05 1.32 13.77
C GLN A 118 -3.93 0.72 12.36
N LEU A 119 -4.91 -0.10 11.97
CA LEU A 119 -5.08 -0.55 10.58
C LEU A 119 -5.72 0.55 9.74
N THR A 120 -4.89 1.42 9.19
CA THR A 120 -5.29 2.54 8.32
C THR A 120 -4.49 2.49 7.03
N CYS A 121 -5.15 2.71 5.89
CA CYS A 121 -4.51 2.84 4.59
C CYS A 121 -4.31 4.31 4.19
N GLY A 122 -3.12 4.64 3.71
CA GLY A 122 -2.73 5.94 3.16
C GLY A 122 -2.85 6.06 1.64
N CYS A 123 -2.95 7.32 1.19
CA CYS A 123 -2.67 7.74 -0.18
C CYS A 123 -1.71 8.93 -0.11
N HIS A 124 -0.45 8.70 -0.44
CA HIS A 124 0.61 9.67 -0.33
C HIS A 124 0.92 10.27 -1.69
N VAL A 125 1.01 11.59 -1.78
CA VAL A 125 1.34 12.31 -3.01
C VAL A 125 2.68 13.00 -2.85
N HIS A 126 3.65 12.58 -3.66
CA HIS A 126 5.02 13.08 -3.63
C HIS A 126 5.20 14.07 -4.76
N VAL A 127 5.56 15.31 -4.45
CA VAL A 127 5.74 16.37 -5.45
C VAL A 127 7.20 16.80 -5.47
N SER A 128 7.81 16.84 -6.65
CA SER A 128 9.19 17.28 -6.80
C SER A 128 9.35 18.76 -6.41
N VAL A 129 10.35 19.07 -5.60
CA VAL A 129 10.77 20.43 -5.26
C VAL A 129 12.13 20.74 -5.90
N ALA A 130 12.37 22.00 -6.26
CA ALA A 130 13.62 22.45 -6.88
C ALA A 130 14.69 22.80 -5.83
N SER A 131 14.33 22.96 -4.56
CA SER A 131 15.26 23.25 -3.46
C SER A 131 14.63 22.99 -2.09
N ASP A 132 15.46 22.86 -1.06
CA ASP A 132 15.02 22.77 0.34
C ASP A 132 14.19 24.00 0.76
N ALA A 133 14.57 25.18 0.26
CA ALA A 133 13.84 26.42 0.52
C ALA A 133 12.42 26.40 -0.05
N GLU A 134 12.21 25.79 -1.23
CA GLU A 134 10.86 25.56 -1.77
C GLU A 134 10.11 24.52 -0.93
N GLY A 135 10.78 23.46 -0.49
CA GLY A 135 10.16 22.36 0.26
C GLY A 135 9.58 22.74 1.63
N VAL A 136 9.99 23.88 2.21
CA VAL A 136 9.49 24.37 3.51
C VAL A 136 8.76 25.71 3.43
N ALA A 137 8.54 26.23 2.22
CA ALA A 137 7.81 27.48 2.03
C ALA A 137 6.34 27.31 2.47
N VAL A 138 5.79 28.30 3.20
CA VAL A 138 4.41 28.35 3.72
C VAL A 138 3.62 29.44 3.02
#